data_AF-A0A239GQ01-F1
#
_entry.id   AF-A0A239GQ01-F1
#
_cell.length_a   1.000
_cell.length_b   1.000
_cell.length_c   1.000
_cell.angle_alpha   90.00
_cell.angle_beta   90.00
_cell.angle_gamma   90.00
#
_symmetry.space_group_name_H-M   'P 1'
#
loop_
_entity.id
_entity.type
_entity.pdbx_description
1 polymer ?
#
loop_
_entity_poly.entity_id
_entity_poly.type
_entity_poly.pdbx_seq_one_letter_code
_entity_poly.pdbx_strand_id
1 'polypeptide(L)'
;MHPGRGHRRPWPGLAAALALAVTGCGSGDGDTGPAATAPPPSPPASSSAAPAPGLAAVAGDPRAGLRGRLLQYRRDVPARRLQVELVAGNAGLVVEALDLVAPGVPTAPADPRGAELRPGAGLALPVVAAASDCATTPGAPHAVVRLRDATGAQREVDVPLDDGGLVARLHEADCAEQEFARQVRIEATGVREVDGAEGPALDLTVRLTRLAGSDPLRVTGVGSNTVYAVDATGPLPTLDDEPAVEVVLRMRPSRCDVHALGESYRTGLVGLVVALADAEPRPVVVTPGPEVRRRLEAFAVETCRAGTD
;
A
#
# COMPACT_ATOMS: atom_id res chain seq x y z
N MET A 1 -3.70 39.09 -33.80
CA MET A 1 -4.01 37.67 -34.04
C MET A 1 -4.55 37.07 -32.74
N HIS A 2 -5.62 36.26 -32.83
CA HIS A 2 -6.56 35.91 -31.77
C HIS A 2 -5.99 35.18 -30.54
N PRO A 3 -6.49 35.46 -29.32
CA PRO A 3 -6.43 34.54 -28.19
C PRO A 3 -7.61 33.53 -28.25
N GLY A 4 -7.27 32.24 -28.29
CA GLY A 4 -8.24 31.13 -28.27
C GLY A 4 -8.88 30.95 -26.89
N ARG A 5 -10.20 31.14 -26.83
CA ARG A 5 -11.06 30.81 -25.69
C ARG A 5 -11.32 29.30 -25.66
N GLY A 6 -10.82 28.62 -24.63
CA GLY A 6 -11.18 27.22 -24.34
C GLY A 6 -12.52 27.15 -23.59
N HIS A 7 -13.54 26.60 -24.24
CA HIS A 7 -14.88 26.38 -23.70
C HIS A 7 -14.90 25.32 -22.59
N ARG A 8 -15.40 25.68 -21.41
CA ARG A 8 -15.81 24.73 -20.36
C ARG A 8 -17.13 24.06 -20.77
N ARG A 9 -17.12 22.73 -20.86
CA ARG A 9 -18.34 21.93 -21.03
C ARG A 9 -18.96 21.61 -19.66
N PRO A 10 -20.25 21.85 -19.43
CA PRO A 10 -20.96 21.34 -18.27
C PRO A 10 -21.37 19.88 -18.48
N TRP A 11 -21.13 19.04 -17.47
CA TRP A 11 -21.67 17.67 -17.41
C TRP A 11 -23.04 17.73 -16.70
N PRO A 12 -24.13 17.22 -17.32
CA PRO A 12 -25.42 17.14 -16.67
C PRO A 12 -25.49 15.91 -15.76
N GLY A 13 -26.04 16.12 -14.56
CA GLY A 13 -26.31 15.09 -13.58
C GLY A 13 -27.36 14.08 -14.06
N LEU A 14 -27.17 12.84 -13.63
CA LEU A 14 -28.08 11.73 -13.90
C LEU A 14 -28.93 11.48 -12.65
N ALA A 15 -30.24 11.61 -12.83
CA ALA A 15 -31.28 11.52 -11.82
C ALA A 15 -31.48 10.08 -11.32
N ALA A 16 -31.77 9.97 -10.02
CA ALA A 16 -32.20 8.77 -9.35
C ALA A 16 -33.67 8.44 -9.70
N ALA A 17 -33.94 7.21 -10.11
CA ALA A 17 -35.29 6.68 -10.24
C ALA A 17 -35.61 5.79 -9.04
N LEU A 18 -36.58 6.26 -8.25
CA LEU A 18 -37.20 5.59 -7.11
C LEU A 18 -38.27 4.63 -7.64
N ALA A 19 -38.17 3.33 -7.36
CA ALA A 19 -39.23 2.36 -7.65
C ALA A 19 -39.87 1.90 -6.33
N LEU A 20 -41.07 2.42 -6.05
CA LEU A 20 -42.01 1.86 -5.07
C LEU A 20 -42.69 0.62 -5.68
N ALA A 21 -42.76 -0.47 -4.92
CA ALA A 21 -43.68 -1.57 -5.22
C ALA A 21 -44.47 -1.96 -3.97
N VAL A 22 -45.75 -2.20 -4.22
CA VAL A 22 -46.93 -2.12 -3.36
C VAL A 22 -47.14 -3.39 -2.51
N THR A 23 -47.75 -3.19 -1.34
CA THR A 23 -48.30 -4.20 -0.42
C THR A 23 -49.48 -4.98 -1.02
N GLY A 24 -49.59 -6.26 -0.69
CA GLY A 24 -50.78 -7.08 -0.99
C GLY A 24 -51.12 -8.03 0.16
N CYS A 25 -52.13 -7.67 0.94
CA CYS A 25 -52.83 -8.58 1.85
C CYS A 25 -53.97 -9.27 1.09
N GLY A 26 -54.09 -10.59 1.22
CA GLY A 26 -55.23 -11.36 0.72
C GLY A 26 -55.60 -12.45 1.71
N SER A 27 -56.70 -12.24 2.41
CA SER A 27 -57.44 -13.26 3.18
C SER A 27 -58.43 -13.95 2.25
N GLY A 28 -58.54 -15.28 2.34
CA GLY A 28 -59.52 -16.07 1.59
C GLY A 28 -59.91 -17.32 2.36
N ASP A 29 -61.19 -17.39 2.72
CA ASP A 29 -61.86 -18.43 3.47
C ASP A 29 -62.02 -19.75 2.70
N GLY A 30 -62.01 -20.85 3.47
CA GLY A 30 -62.94 -21.97 3.42
C GLY A 30 -63.15 -22.74 2.11
N ASP A 31 -62.67 -23.99 2.08
CA ASP A 31 -63.48 -25.06 1.50
C ASP A 31 -63.20 -26.43 2.17
N THR A 32 -64.28 -27.09 2.57
CA THR A 32 -64.32 -28.42 3.19
C THR A 32 -64.64 -29.44 2.11
N GLY A 33 -63.70 -30.35 1.82
CA GLY A 33 -63.85 -31.44 0.85
C GLY A 33 -63.19 -32.74 1.34
N PRO A 34 -63.63 -33.91 0.83
CA PRO A 34 -63.73 -35.15 1.60
C PRO A 34 -62.45 -35.99 1.68
N ALA A 35 -62.47 -36.90 2.66
CA ALA A 35 -61.43 -37.87 3.00
C ALA A 35 -60.89 -38.66 1.80
N ALA A 36 -59.62 -38.42 1.46
CA ALA A 36 -58.83 -39.22 0.53
C ALA A 36 -57.98 -40.25 1.29
N THR A 37 -58.06 -41.49 0.85
CA THR A 37 -57.38 -42.67 1.38
C THR A 37 -55.85 -42.51 1.37
N ALA A 38 -55.23 -42.82 2.52
CA ALA A 38 -53.80 -42.67 2.74
C ALA A 38 -52.95 -43.61 1.85
N PRO A 39 -51.92 -43.10 1.14
CA PRO A 39 -50.92 -43.93 0.50
C PRO A 39 -49.97 -44.56 1.53
N PRO A 40 -49.33 -45.71 1.21
CA PRO A 40 -48.42 -46.40 2.12
C PRO A 40 -47.19 -45.55 2.47
N PRO A 41 -46.62 -45.72 3.67
CA PRO A 41 -45.51 -44.91 4.16
C PRO A 41 -44.29 -45.09 3.25
N SER A 42 -43.78 -43.98 2.74
CA SER A 42 -42.48 -43.93 2.07
C SER A 42 -41.38 -44.29 3.08
N PRO A 43 -40.34 -45.05 2.66
CA PRO A 43 -39.21 -45.34 3.54
C PRO A 43 -38.59 -44.03 4.05
N PRO A 44 -38.08 -43.98 5.29
CA PRO A 44 -37.50 -42.76 5.83
C PRO A 44 -36.36 -42.32 4.91
N ALA A 45 -36.52 -41.13 4.32
CA ALA A 45 -35.43 -40.48 3.63
C ALA A 45 -34.27 -40.38 4.63
N SER A 46 -33.12 -40.98 4.29
CA SER A 46 -31.89 -40.78 5.05
C SER A 46 -31.57 -39.28 5.00
N SER A 47 -32.00 -38.58 6.04
CA SER A 47 -31.71 -37.17 6.23
C SER A 47 -30.21 -37.08 6.46
N SER A 48 -29.48 -36.81 5.38
CA SER A 48 -28.07 -36.45 5.44
C SER A 48 -28.03 -35.15 6.23
N ALA A 49 -27.75 -35.27 7.54
CA ALA A 49 -27.64 -34.14 8.42
C ALA A 49 -26.62 -33.17 7.82
N ALA A 50 -27.01 -31.90 7.67
CA ALA A 50 -26.09 -30.87 7.22
C ALA A 50 -24.84 -30.92 8.13
N PRO A 51 -23.62 -30.93 7.56
CA PRO A 51 -22.41 -31.05 8.35
C PRO A 51 -22.35 -29.91 9.37
N ALA A 52 -22.04 -30.27 10.63
CA ALA A 52 -21.93 -29.30 11.71
C ALA A 52 -20.83 -28.27 11.41
N PRO A 53 -21.03 -26.97 11.70
CA PRO A 53 -20.02 -25.93 11.48
C PRO A 53 -18.75 -26.19 12.31
N GLY A 54 -17.65 -25.51 11.97
CA GLY A 54 -16.35 -25.66 12.63
C GLY A 54 -15.43 -26.68 11.95
N LEU A 55 -14.46 -27.21 12.69
CA LEU A 55 -13.39 -28.03 12.11
C LEU A 55 -13.89 -29.40 11.61
N ALA A 56 -14.95 -29.94 12.21
CA ALA A 56 -15.55 -31.21 11.80
C ALA A 56 -16.07 -31.19 10.35
N ALA A 57 -16.69 -30.10 9.91
CA ALA A 57 -17.19 -29.94 8.54
C ALA A 57 -16.08 -29.96 7.48
N VAL A 58 -14.84 -29.67 7.86
CA VAL A 58 -13.69 -29.53 6.97
C VAL A 58 -12.54 -30.49 7.34
N ALA A 59 -12.87 -31.56 8.07
CA ALA A 59 -11.87 -32.54 8.54
C ALA A 59 -11.08 -33.18 7.39
N GLY A 60 -11.74 -33.39 6.24
CA GLY A 60 -11.12 -33.95 5.03
C GLY A 60 -10.32 -32.96 4.17
N ASP A 61 -10.39 -31.66 4.47
CA ASP A 61 -9.62 -30.64 3.73
C ASP A 61 -8.33 -30.31 4.51
N PRO A 62 -7.12 -30.49 3.94
CA PRO A 62 -5.87 -30.10 4.59
C PRO A 62 -5.83 -28.61 4.99
N ARG A 63 -6.56 -27.74 4.29
CA ARG A 63 -6.62 -26.29 4.50
C ARG A 63 -7.82 -25.86 5.34
N ALA A 64 -8.58 -26.81 5.89
CA ALA A 64 -9.80 -26.55 6.66
C ALA A 64 -10.83 -25.65 5.93
N GLY A 65 -10.98 -25.81 4.61
CA GLY A 65 -11.90 -25.01 3.81
C GLY A 65 -11.46 -23.56 3.60
N LEU A 66 -10.21 -23.21 3.92
CA LEU A 66 -9.68 -21.87 3.75
C LEU A 66 -9.11 -21.64 2.35
N ARG A 67 -9.34 -20.44 1.84
CA ARG A 67 -8.63 -19.85 0.70
C ARG A 67 -7.98 -18.56 1.16
N GLY A 68 -6.79 -18.28 0.65
CA GLY A 68 -6.02 -17.12 1.06
C GLY A 68 -5.54 -16.26 -0.10
N ARG A 69 -5.40 -14.97 0.14
CA ARG A 69 -4.76 -14.00 -0.75
C ARG A 69 -3.83 -13.10 0.04
N LEU A 70 -2.75 -12.65 -0.58
CA LEU A 70 -1.85 -11.66 -0.01
C LEU A 70 -1.99 -10.35 -0.77
N LEU A 71 -2.31 -9.28 -0.06
CA LEU A 71 -2.56 -7.97 -0.64
C LEU A 71 -1.73 -6.90 0.09
N GLN A 72 -1.55 -5.77 -0.57
CA GLN A 72 -1.07 -4.55 0.07
C GLN A 72 -1.91 -3.37 -0.41
N TYR A 73 -2.61 -2.71 0.52
CA TYR A 73 -3.34 -1.49 0.19
C TYR A 73 -2.37 -0.31 0.07
N ARG A 74 -2.72 0.69 -0.75
CA ARG A 74 -1.89 1.90 -0.92
C ARG A 74 -1.56 2.60 0.41
N ARG A 75 -2.51 2.61 1.36
CA ARG A 75 -2.33 3.17 2.71
C ARG A 75 -1.34 2.39 3.59
N ASP A 76 -1.07 1.13 3.22
CA ASP A 76 -0.22 0.21 3.97
C ASP A 76 1.24 0.22 3.51
N VAL A 77 1.50 0.71 2.29
CA VAL A 77 2.84 0.80 1.70
C VAL A 77 3.83 1.53 2.62
N PRO A 78 3.53 2.73 3.17
CA PRO A 78 4.51 3.46 4.00
C PRO A 78 4.87 2.72 5.30
N ALA A 79 3.93 1.94 5.84
CA ALA A 79 4.12 1.15 7.06
C ALA A 79 4.60 -0.27 6.78
N ARG A 80 4.90 -0.60 5.51
CA ARG A 80 5.25 -1.96 5.04
C ARG A 80 4.28 -3.03 5.54
N ARG A 81 2.99 -2.70 5.57
CA ARG A 81 1.95 -3.60 6.02
C ARG A 81 1.39 -4.40 4.84
N LEU A 82 1.27 -5.70 5.03
CA LEU A 82 0.63 -6.65 4.13
C LEU A 82 -0.67 -7.12 4.77
N GLN A 83 -1.57 -7.66 3.95
CA GLN A 83 -2.89 -8.11 4.36
C GLN A 83 -3.05 -9.55 3.91
N VAL A 84 -3.13 -10.47 4.86
CA VAL A 84 -3.50 -11.86 4.60
C VAL A 84 -5.01 -11.93 4.66
N GLU A 85 -5.64 -12.00 3.49
CA GLU A 85 -7.08 -12.14 3.37
C GLU A 85 -7.45 -13.62 3.35
N LEU A 86 -8.19 -14.07 4.37
CA LEU A 86 -8.69 -15.44 4.49
C LEU A 86 -10.20 -15.48 4.21
N VAL A 87 -10.62 -16.44 3.39
CA VAL A 87 -12.04 -16.75 3.14
C VAL A 87 -12.29 -18.18 3.57
N ALA A 88 -13.26 -18.38 4.47
CA ALA A 88 -13.69 -19.70 4.91
C ALA A 88 -14.85 -20.25 4.06
N GLY A 89 -14.83 -21.56 3.81
CA GLY A 89 -15.93 -22.28 3.17
C GLY A 89 -17.09 -22.58 4.13
N ASN A 90 -16.88 -22.50 5.44
CA ASN A 90 -17.88 -22.77 6.47
C ASN A 90 -17.75 -21.82 7.68
N ALA A 91 -18.72 -21.89 8.59
CA ALA A 91 -18.80 -21.02 9.76
C ALA A 91 -18.15 -21.67 10.98
N GLY A 92 -17.98 -20.90 12.06
CA GLY A 92 -17.56 -21.42 13.36
C GLY A 92 -16.05 -21.64 13.49
N LEU A 93 -15.25 -21.02 12.62
CA LEU A 93 -13.79 -21.02 12.70
C LEU A 93 -13.31 -19.67 13.24
N VAL A 94 -12.40 -19.72 14.21
CA VAL A 94 -11.76 -18.56 14.81
C VAL A 94 -10.27 -18.63 14.56
N VAL A 95 -9.67 -17.55 14.07
CA VAL A 95 -8.22 -17.44 13.89
C VAL A 95 -7.58 -17.00 15.20
N GLU A 96 -6.73 -17.84 15.77
CA GLU A 96 -6.02 -17.56 17.03
C GLU A 96 -4.61 -17.02 16.79
N ALA A 97 -3.94 -17.50 15.74
CA ALA A 97 -2.62 -17.05 15.36
C ALA A 97 -2.47 -17.15 13.83
N LEU A 98 -1.63 -16.27 13.28
CA LEU A 98 -1.30 -16.27 11.87
C LEU A 98 0.15 -15.84 11.68
N ASP A 99 0.93 -16.70 11.03
CA ASP A 99 2.28 -16.40 10.57
C ASP A 99 2.31 -16.41 9.05
N LEU A 100 2.80 -15.32 8.46
CA LEU A 100 3.03 -15.24 7.02
C LEU A 100 4.43 -15.78 6.71
N VAL A 101 4.49 -16.76 5.82
CA VAL A 101 5.74 -17.27 5.25
C VAL A 101 5.84 -16.79 3.82
N ALA A 102 6.64 -15.75 3.59
CA ALA A 102 6.96 -15.19 2.29
C ALA A 102 8.48 -15.27 2.08
N PRO A 103 9.01 -16.27 1.34
CA PRO A 103 10.45 -16.41 1.14
C PRO A 103 11.06 -15.10 0.61
N GLY A 104 12.16 -14.65 1.24
CA GLY A 104 12.83 -13.39 0.91
C GLY A 104 12.20 -12.12 1.51
N VAL A 105 11.00 -12.19 2.10
CA VAL A 105 10.32 -11.05 2.73
C VAL A 105 9.98 -11.40 4.18
N PRO A 106 10.89 -11.16 5.14
CA PRO A 106 10.64 -11.48 6.55
C PRO A 106 9.47 -10.67 7.11
N THR A 107 8.65 -11.31 7.95
CA THR A 107 7.49 -10.66 8.55
C THR A 107 7.37 -10.93 10.04
N ALA A 108 6.76 -9.99 10.77
CA ALA A 108 6.37 -10.21 12.16
C ALA A 108 5.07 -11.05 12.23
N PRO A 109 4.91 -11.91 13.26
CA PRO A 109 3.64 -12.60 13.51
C PRO A 109 2.46 -11.62 13.60
N ALA A 110 1.30 -12.02 13.06
CA ALA A 110 0.08 -11.26 13.26
C ALA A 110 -0.55 -11.58 14.61
N ASP A 111 -1.30 -10.63 15.17
CA ASP A 111 -2.21 -10.84 16.31
C ASP A 111 -3.66 -10.74 15.82
N PRO A 112 -4.31 -11.88 15.49
CA PRO A 112 -5.69 -11.90 15.02
C PRO A 112 -6.71 -11.59 16.12
N ARG A 113 -6.31 -11.60 17.41
CA ARG A 113 -7.19 -11.39 18.57
C ARG A 113 -8.44 -12.28 18.59
N GLY A 114 -8.33 -13.51 18.08
CA GLY A 114 -9.46 -14.43 18.02
C GLY A 114 -10.53 -14.01 17.01
N ALA A 115 -10.13 -13.47 15.85
CA ALA A 115 -11.07 -13.03 14.82
C ALA A 115 -11.87 -14.22 14.24
N GLU A 116 -13.18 -14.05 14.15
CA GLU A 116 -14.09 -15.05 13.60
C GLU A 116 -14.13 -14.97 12.06
N LEU A 117 -14.03 -16.13 11.41
CA LEU A 117 -14.21 -16.26 9.96
C LEU A 117 -15.68 -16.46 9.63
N ARG A 118 -16.19 -15.62 8.74
CA ARG A 118 -17.54 -15.75 8.19
C ARG A 118 -17.48 -16.47 6.84
N PRO A 119 -18.39 -17.42 6.56
CA PRO A 119 -18.42 -18.12 5.27
C PRO A 119 -18.49 -17.14 4.11
N GLY A 120 -17.61 -17.31 3.13
CA GLY A 120 -17.60 -16.53 1.88
C GLY A 120 -17.20 -15.06 2.01
N ALA A 121 -16.97 -14.54 3.23
CA ALA A 121 -16.51 -13.18 3.46
C ALA A 121 -15.01 -13.16 3.78
N GLY A 122 -14.26 -12.30 3.10
CA GLY A 122 -12.84 -12.11 3.35
C GLY A 122 -12.56 -11.40 4.68
N LEU A 123 -11.69 -11.99 5.50
CA LEU A 123 -11.11 -11.36 6.68
C LEU A 123 -9.66 -11.02 6.38
N ALA A 124 -9.32 -9.73 6.34
CA ALA A 124 -7.96 -9.25 6.16
C ALA A 124 -7.24 -9.10 7.50
N LEU A 125 -6.15 -9.84 7.69
CA LEU A 125 -5.30 -9.80 8.87
C LEU A 125 -3.98 -9.09 8.54
N PRO A 126 -3.64 -8.01 9.24
CA PRO A 126 -2.45 -7.23 8.94
C PRO A 126 -1.17 -7.93 9.42
N VAL A 127 -0.15 -7.92 8.58
CA VAL A 127 1.19 -8.42 8.87
C VAL A 127 2.20 -7.32 8.51
N VAL A 128 3.21 -7.08 9.34
CA VAL A 128 4.26 -6.08 9.04
C VAL A 128 5.47 -6.79 8.44
N ALA A 129 5.90 -6.34 7.26
CA ALA A 129 7.09 -6.84 6.58
C ALA A 129 8.33 -6.01 6.94
N ALA A 130 9.43 -6.70 7.24
CA ALA A 130 10.75 -6.11 7.34
C ALA A 130 11.34 -5.87 5.94
N ALA A 131 12.56 -5.33 5.87
CA ALA A 131 13.31 -5.25 4.63
C ALA A 131 13.60 -6.66 4.08
N SER A 132 13.54 -6.81 2.76
CA SER A 132 13.76 -8.10 2.10
C SER A 132 15.18 -8.65 2.30
N ASP A 133 15.29 -9.97 2.39
CA ASP A 133 16.57 -10.68 2.36
C ASP A 133 16.98 -10.98 0.92
N CYS A 134 17.96 -10.22 0.44
CA CYS A 134 18.44 -10.31 -0.94
C CYS A 134 19.31 -11.54 -1.24
N ALA A 135 19.68 -12.33 -0.22
CA ALA A 135 20.33 -13.62 -0.44
C ALA A 135 19.32 -14.75 -0.69
N THR A 136 18.03 -14.52 -0.40
CA THR A 136 16.96 -15.50 -0.57
C THR A 136 16.17 -15.22 -1.84
N THR A 137 15.96 -16.24 -2.67
CA THR A 137 15.08 -16.12 -3.86
C THR A 137 13.61 -16.03 -3.41
N PRO A 138 12.82 -15.06 -3.92
CA PRO A 138 11.42 -14.96 -3.56
C PRO A 138 10.63 -16.17 -4.07
N GLY A 139 9.64 -16.60 -3.28
CA GLY A 139 8.84 -17.79 -3.55
C GLY A 139 7.35 -17.59 -3.23
N ALA A 140 6.54 -18.59 -3.57
CA ALA A 140 5.10 -18.54 -3.34
C ALA A 140 4.79 -18.41 -1.83
N PRO A 141 4.02 -17.39 -1.41
CA PRO A 141 3.70 -17.21 0.00
C PRO A 141 2.62 -18.17 0.47
N HIS A 142 2.69 -18.54 1.75
CA HIS A 142 1.62 -19.24 2.47
C HIS A 142 1.47 -18.65 3.88
N ALA A 143 0.30 -18.86 4.50
CA ALA A 143 0.06 -18.53 5.89
C ALA A 143 -0.07 -19.81 6.71
N VAL A 144 0.64 -19.87 7.84
CA VAL A 144 0.41 -20.87 8.89
C VAL A 144 -0.66 -20.30 9.82
N VAL A 145 -1.82 -20.93 9.84
CA VAL A 145 -3.01 -20.42 10.54
C VAL A 145 -3.41 -21.39 11.64
N ARG A 146 -3.43 -20.92 12.89
CA ARG A 146 -4.01 -21.67 14.00
C ARG A 146 -5.48 -21.33 14.16
N LEU A 147 -6.33 -22.34 13.97
CA LEU A 147 -7.78 -22.25 14.06
C LEU A 147 -8.29 -22.87 15.36
N ARG A 148 -9.39 -22.33 15.87
CA ARG A 148 -10.21 -22.92 16.93
C ARG A 148 -11.67 -22.94 16.49
N ASP A 149 -12.43 -23.97 16.87
CA ASP A 149 -13.88 -23.98 16.71
C ASP A 149 -14.65 -23.83 18.05
N ALA A 150 -15.98 -23.83 17.97
CA ALA A 150 -16.86 -23.65 19.14
C ALA A 150 -16.76 -24.78 20.18
N THR A 151 -16.24 -25.95 19.81
CA THR A 151 -16.00 -27.07 20.75
C THR A 151 -14.68 -26.91 21.50
N GLY A 152 -13.86 -25.92 21.12
CA GLY A 152 -12.51 -25.75 21.63
C GLY A 152 -11.47 -26.59 20.89
N ALA A 153 -11.86 -27.36 19.86
CA ALA A 153 -10.90 -28.07 19.03
C ALA A 153 -10.01 -27.07 18.30
N GLN A 154 -8.71 -27.38 18.23
CA GLN A 154 -7.70 -26.55 17.57
C GLN A 154 -7.06 -27.31 16.41
N ARG A 155 -6.67 -26.58 15.37
CA ARG A 155 -5.95 -27.12 14.22
C ARG A 155 -5.06 -26.04 13.60
N GLU A 156 -3.82 -26.40 13.32
CA GLU A 156 -2.93 -25.60 12.49
C GLU A 156 -3.02 -26.05 11.03
N VAL A 157 -3.08 -25.09 10.10
CA VAL A 157 -3.16 -25.36 8.66
C VAL A 157 -2.27 -24.42 7.86
N ASP A 158 -1.64 -24.97 6.82
CA ASP A 158 -0.95 -24.20 5.78
C ASP A 158 -1.92 -23.77 4.69
N VAL A 159 -2.05 -22.46 4.49
CA VAL A 159 -2.93 -21.86 3.48
C VAL A 159 -2.07 -21.16 2.42
N PRO A 160 -1.94 -21.74 1.21
CA PRO A 160 -1.31 -21.03 0.09
C PRO A 160 -2.03 -19.72 -0.21
N LEU A 161 -1.27 -18.67 -0.49
CA LEU A 161 -1.81 -17.34 -0.78
C LEU A 161 -1.58 -16.99 -2.26
N ASP A 162 -2.65 -16.58 -2.94
CA ASP A 162 -2.50 -15.86 -4.21
C ASP A 162 -2.06 -14.42 -3.92
N ASP A 163 -0.89 -14.03 -4.42
CA ASP A 163 -0.29 -12.72 -4.18
C ASP A 163 -0.20 -11.85 -5.44
N GLY A 164 -0.57 -12.38 -6.61
CA GLY A 164 -0.40 -11.71 -7.90
C GLY A 164 1.03 -11.18 -8.15
N GLY A 165 2.06 -11.85 -7.62
CA GLY A 165 3.46 -11.43 -7.72
C GLY A 165 3.86 -10.29 -6.78
N LEU A 166 3.08 -10.01 -5.74
CA LEU A 166 3.40 -9.01 -4.72
C LEU A 166 4.74 -9.30 -4.01
N VAL A 167 5.00 -10.55 -3.61
CA VAL A 167 6.25 -10.91 -2.91
C VAL A 167 7.46 -10.67 -3.79
N ALA A 168 7.39 -11.10 -5.06
CA ALA A 168 8.47 -10.89 -6.02
C ALA A 168 8.77 -9.39 -6.24
N ARG A 169 7.73 -8.56 -6.42
CA ARG A 169 7.91 -7.11 -6.62
C ARG A 169 8.45 -6.40 -5.37
N LEU A 170 8.01 -6.80 -4.18
CA LEU A 170 8.54 -6.23 -2.93
C LEU A 170 10.02 -6.58 -2.77
N HIS A 171 10.37 -7.85 -3.01
CA HIS A 171 11.74 -8.32 -2.96
C HIS A 171 12.64 -7.59 -3.96
N GLU A 172 12.22 -7.52 -5.23
CA GLU A 172 12.96 -6.83 -6.28
C GLU A 172 13.18 -5.34 -5.95
N ALA A 173 12.13 -4.64 -5.50
CA ALA A 173 12.22 -3.24 -5.15
C ALA A 173 13.16 -2.98 -3.97
N ASP A 174 13.02 -3.77 -2.89
CA ASP A 174 13.87 -3.66 -1.71
C ASP A 174 15.33 -3.99 -2.05
N CYS A 175 15.57 -5.04 -2.84
CA CYS A 175 16.93 -5.44 -3.18
C CYS A 175 17.62 -4.49 -4.14
N ALA A 176 16.87 -3.91 -5.09
CA ALA A 176 17.37 -2.81 -5.89
C ALA A 176 17.69 -1.58 -5.02
N GLU A 177 16.88 -1.26 -4.01
CA GLU A 177 17.16 -0.16 -3.07
C GLU A 177 18.40 -0.43 -2.21
N GLN A 178 18.53 -1.64 -1.67
CA GLN A 178 19.69 -2.04 -0.85
C GLN A 178 20.98 -2.01 -1.67
N GLU A 179 20.96 -2.55 -2.90
CA GLU A 179 22.13 -2.54 -3.77
C GLU A 179 22.53 -1.11 -4.14
N PHE A 180 21.55 -0.28 -4.49
CA PHE A 180 21.79 1.14 -4.74
C PHE A 180 22.42 1.84 -3.52
N ALA A 181 21.89 1.61 -2.32
CA ALA A 181 22.38 2.22 -1.09
C ALA A 181 23.78 1.73 -0.68
N ARG A 182 24.21 0.53 -1.13
CA ARG A 182 25.58 0.03 -0.93
C ARG A 182 26.59 0.72 -1.83
N GLN A 183 26.18 1.17 -3.01
CA GLN A 183 27.06 1.77 -4.00
C GLN A 183 27.15 3.29 -3.86
N VAL A 184 26.06 3.94 -3.45
CA VAL A 184 25.94 5.41 -3.49
C VAL A 184 25.28 5.94 -2.23
N ARG A 185 25.83 7.03 -1.71
CA ARG A 185 25.19 7.86 -0.69
C ARG A 185 24.72 9.18 -1.30
N ILE A 186 23.49 9.59 -0.99
CA ILE A 186 22.93 10.87 -1.43
C ILE A 186 22.47 11.65 -0.21
N GLU A 187 23.05 12.83 0.01
CA GLU A 187 22.85 13.63 1.22
C GLU A 187 22.64 15.10 0.87
N ALA A 188 21.71 15.76 1.57
CA ALA A 188 21.64 17.21 1.57
C ALA A 188 22.72 17.76 2.52
N THR A 189 23.73 18.43 1.97
CA THR A 189 24.92 18.87 2.71
C THR A 189 24.88 20.33 3.14
N GLY A 190 24.02 21.14 2.54
CA GLY A 190 23.91 22.55 2.88
C GLY A 190 22.68 23.20 2.29
N VAL A 191 22.28 24.32 2.90
CA VAL A 191 21.20 25.17 2.41
C VAL A 191 21.62 26.62 2.59
N ARG A 192 21.32 27.46 1.59
CA ARG A 192 21.66 28.88 1.59
C ARG A 192 20.53 29.70 1.01
N GLU A 193 20.20 30.80 1.66
CA GLU A 193 19.28 31.80 1.12
C GLU A 193 19.88 32.57 -0.03
N VAL A 194 19.03 32.84 -1.00
CA VAL A 194 19.35 33.55 -2.22
C VAL A 194 18.19 34.39 -2.69
N ASP A 195 18.52 35.54 -3.25
CA ASP A 195 17.57 36.30 -4.05
C ASP A 195 17.55 35.72 -5.46
N GLY A 196 16.39 35.17 -5.85
CA GLY A 196 16.12 34.74 -7.21
C GLY A 196 15.47 35.84 -8.03
N ALA A 197 15.45 35.68 -9.36
CA ALA A 197 14.74 36.58 -10.25
C ALA A 197 13.22 36.67 -9.95
N GLU A 198 12.66 35.62 -9.33
CA GLU A 198 11.25 35.50 -8.97
C GLU A 198 10.99 35.73 -7.47
N GLY A 199 11.96 36.30 -6.76
CA GLY A 199 11.89 36.56 -5.32
C GLY A 199 12.78 35.64 -4.47
N PRO A 200 12.59 35.65 -3.14
CA PRO A 200 13.40 34.86 -2.21
C PRO A 200 13.34 33.37 -2.55
N ALA A 201 14.50 32.72 -2.47
CA ALA A 201 14.61 31.28 -2.67
C ALA A 201 15.71 30.66 -1.77
N LEU A 202 15.78 29.34 -1.78
CA LEU A 202 16.87 28.58 -1.18
C LEU A 202 17.66 27.84 -2.26
N ASP A 203 18.98 27.82 -2.16
CA ASP A 203 19.84 26.87 -2.83
C ASP A 203 20.13 25.72 -1.85
N LEU A 204 19.65 24.52 -2.18
CA LEU A 204 19.95 23.28 -1.46
C LEU A 204 21.07 22.53 -2.20
N THR A 205 22.19 22.30 -1.52
CA THR A 205 23.27 21.46 -2.04
C THR A 205 23.01 20.01 -1.69
N VAL A 206 22.94 19.16 -2.71
CA VAL A 206 22.86 17.70 -2.56
C VAL A 206 24.14 17.08 -3.09
N ARG A 207 24.82 16.30 -2.25
CA ARG A 207 26.05 15.59 -2.58
C ARG A 207 25.75 14.12 -2.84
N LEU A 208 26.25 13.61 -3.95
CA LEU A 208 26.25 12.20 -4.31
C LEU A 208 27.68 11.69 -4.09
N THR A 209 27.85 10.64 -3.29
CA THR A 209 29.16 10.07 -2.94
C THR A 209 29.19 8.59 -3.29
N ARG A 210 30.25 8.16 -3.99
CA ARG A 210 30.50 6.76 -4.31
C ARG A 210 31.00 6.03 -3.07
N LEU A 211 30.38 4.90 -2.75
CA LEU A 211 30.76 4.02 -1.65
C LEU A 211 31.44 2.74 -2.16
N ALA A 212 30.97 2.23 -3.30
CA ALA A 212 31.48 1.03 -3.95
C ALA A 212 31.18 1.04 -5.45
N GLY A 213 31.81 0.14 -6.21
CA GLY A 213 31.63 0.00 -7.65
C GLY A 213 32.25 1.14 -8.47
N SER A 214 32.16 1.04 -9.79
CA SER A 214 32.62 2.07 -10.76
C SER A 214 31.54 2.47 -11.76
N ASP A 215 30.33 1.93 -11.62
CA ASP A 215 29.23 2.19 -12.53
C ASP A 215 28.83 3.68 -12.49
N PRO A 216 28.62 4.32 -13.64
CA PRO A 216 28.29 5.73 -13.70
C PRO A 216 26.89 5.97 -13.13
N LEU A 217 26.75 6.98 -12.26
CA LEU A 217 25.47 7.39 -11.70
C LEU A 217 25.08 8.76 -12.26
N ARG A 218 24.01 8.79 -13.06
CA ARG A 218 23.48 10.01 -13.66
C ARG A 218 22.32 10.55 -12.82
N VAL A 219 22.34 11.84 -12.51
CA VAL A 219 21.13 12.55 -12.08
C VAL A 219 20.38 12.93 -13.36
N THR A 220 19.20 12.36 -13.56
CA THR A 220 18.41 12.53 -14.80
C THR A 220 17.22 13.46 -14.62
N GLY A 221 16.86 13.79 -13.39
CA GLY A 221 15.80 14.72 -13.10
C GLY A 221 15.72 15.15 -11.64
N VAL A 222 14.85 16.13 -11.39
CA VAL A 222 14.47 16.58 -10.05
C VAL A 222 13.00 16.22 -9.84
N GLY A 223 12.70 15.60 -8.70
CA GLY A 223 11.36 15.18 -8.34
C GLY A 223 10.52 16.34 -7.81
N SER A 224 9.19 16.23 -7.93
CA SER A 224 8.25 17.21 -7.42
C SER A 224 8.30 17.31 -5.88
N ASN A 225 8.12 18.52 -5.35
CA ASN A 225 7.88 18.76 -3.92
C ASN A 225 6.48 19.38 -3.73
N THR A 226 5.84 19.11 -2.59
CA THR A 226 4.47 19.57 -2.30
C THR A 226 4.40 21.07 -2.04
N VAL A 227 5.45 21.65 -1.46
CA VAL A 227 5.51 23.06 -1.02
C VAL A 227 6.35 23.89 -1.99
N TYR A 228 7.43 23.32 -2.50
CA TYR A 228 8.39 24.02 -3.36
C TYR A 228 8.24 23.67 -4.83
N ALA A 229 8.38 24.67 -5.70
CA ALA A 229 8.93 24.45 -7.03
C ALA A 229 10.45 24.22 -6.87
N VAL A 230 10.96 23.15 -7.48
CA VAL A 230 12.37 22.74 -7.35
C VAL A 230 12.98 22.59 -8.72
N ASP A 231 14.05 23.34 -8.98
CA ASP A 231 14.78 23.34 -10.24
C ASP A 231 16.28 23.17 -9.99
N ALA A 232 17.01 22.54 -10.91
CA ALA A 232 18.47 22.55 -10.85
C ALA A 232 19.00 23.93 -11.28
N THR A 233 20.00 24.46 -10.57
CA THR A 233 20.62 25.75 -10.93
C THR A 233 21.61 25.65 -12.10
N GLY A 234 21.96 24.42 -12.50
CA GLY A 234 22.87 24.12 -13.60
C GLY A 234 22.57 22.74 -14.21
N PRO A 235 23.44 22.24 -15.11
CA PRO A 235 23.32 20.90 -15.66
C PRO A 235 23.29 19.83 -14.56
N LEU A 236 22.47 18.79 -14.76
CA LEU A 236 22.44 17.66 -13.83
C LEU A 236 23.72 16.84 -13.94
N PRO A 237 24.40 16.52 -12.83
CA PRO A 237 25.72 15.90 -12.87
C PRO A 237 25.65 14.40 -13.15
N THR A 238 26.78 13.86 -13.59
CA THR A 238 27.08 12.42 -13.58
C THR A 238 28.23 12.18 -12.62
N LEU A 239 28.07 11.20 -11.73
CA LEU A 239 29.12 10.66 -10.89
C LEU A 239 29.78 9.50 -11.63
N ASP A 240 30.88 9.78 -12.30
CA ASP A 240 31.71 8.79 -13.01
C ASP A 240 32.84 8.29 -12.07
N ASP A 241 34.09 8.57 -12.43
CA ASP A 241 35.30 8.17 -11.70
C ASP A 241 35.56 9.01 -10.44
N GLU A 242 34.95 10.20 -10.35
CA GLU A 242 35.08 11.07 -9.19
C GLU A 242 34.45 10.41 -7.94
N PRO A 243 35.03 10.62 -6.74
CA PRO A 243 34.50 10.03 -5.51
C PRO A 243 33.17 10.68 -5.08
N ALA A 244 32.90 11.92 -5.52
CA ALA A 244 31.66 12.62 -5.25
C ALA A 244 31.38 13.72 -6.28
N VAL A 245 30.10 14.04 -6.47
CA VAL A 245 29.62 15.20 -7.23
C VAL A 245 28.51 15.90 -6.47
N GLU A 246 28.27 17.17 -6.78
CA GLU A 246 27.19 17.95 -6.18
C GLU A 246 26.20 18.42 -7.24
N VAL A 247 24.93 18.49 -6.84
CA VAL A 247 23.87 19.18 -7.55
C VAL A 247 23.29 20.24 -6.63
N VAL A 248 23.09 21.45 -7.15
CA VAL A 248 22.45 22.54 -6.41
C VAL A 248 21.03 22.72 -6.94
N LEU A 249 20.08 22.67 -6.01
CA LEU A 249 18.66 22.74 -6.29
C LEU A 249 18.10 24.07 -5.78
N ARG A 250 17.54 24.88 -6.67
CA ARG A 250 16.79 26.09 -6.35
C ARG A 250 15.40 25.70 -5.89
N MET A 251 15.08 26.03 -4.65
CA MET A 251 13.78 25.76 -4.02
C MET A 251 13.03 27.07 -3.80
N ARG A 252 11.83 27.18 -4.40
CA ARG A 252 10.96 28.36 -4.30
C ARG A 252 9.59 27.96 -3.76
N PRO A 253 9.10 28.56 -2.67
CA PRO A 253 7.75 28.31 -2.19
C PRO A 253 6.75 28.54 -3.32
N SER A 254 5.99 27.51 -3.67
CA SER A 254 5.01 27.54 -4.77
C SER A 254 3.58 27.39 -4.26
N ARG A 255 3.42 26.90 -3.01
CA ARG A 255 2.14 26.76 -2.33
C ARG A 255 2.21 27.38 -0.94
N CYS A 256 1.40 28.41 -0.72
CA CYS A 256 1.32 29.15 0.55
C CYS A 256 -0.01 28.94 1.29
N ASP A 257 -0.82 27.96 0.87
CA ASP A 257 -2.06 27.63 1.55
C ASP A 257 -1.80 26.85 2.86
N VAL A 258 -2.72 26.99 3.82
CA VAL A 258 -2.59 26.38 5.15
C VAL A 258 -2.47 24.85 5.11
N HIS A 259 -3.06 24.18 4.11
CA HIS A 259 -2.97 22.72 3.99
C HIS A 259 -1.57 22.30 3.56
N ALA A 260 -0.98 23.01 2.59
CA ALA A 260 0.39 22.78 2.15
C ALA A 260 1.43 23.00 3.26
N LEU A 261 1.26 24.04 4.09
CA LEU A 261 2.23 24.40 5.12
C LEU A 261 2.00 23.67 6.46
N GLY A 262 0.74 23.47 6.87
CA GLY A 262 0.38 22.95 8.20
C GLY A 262 0.36 21.42 8.33
N GLU A 263 0.14 20.69 7.23
CA GLU A 263 -0.01 19.22 7.26
C GLU A 263 1.14 18.48 6.55
N SER A 264 2.07 19.21 5.94
CA SER A 264 3.14 18.62 5.15
C SER A 264 4.32 18.18 6.03
N TYR A 265 4.24 16.96 6.55
CA TYR A 265 5.41 16.23 7.09
C TYR A 265 6.51 15.98 6.05
N ARG A 266 6.25 16.37 4.78
CA ARG A 266 7.11 16.19 3.61
C ARG A 266 7.74 17.48 3.08
N THR A 267 7.55 18.63 3.74
CA THR A 267 8.01 19.93 3.24
C THR A 267 9.50 19.94 2.92
N GLY A 268 10.31 19.34 3.78
CA GLY A 268 11.75 19.23 3.57
C GLY A 268 12.22 18.06 2.71
N LEU A 269 11.35 17.18 2.20
CA LEU A 269 11.77 16.03 1.39
C LEU A 269 12.03 16.45 -0.06
N VAL A 270 13.19 16.11 -0.59
CA VAL A 270 13.58 16.49 -1.96
C VAL A 270 13.74 15.26 -2.83
N GLY A 271 13.05 15.22 -3.96
CA GLY A 271 13.16 14.12 -4.92
C GLY A 271 14.30 14.37 -5.90
N LEU A 272 15.09 13.35 -6.17
CA LEU A 272 15.94 13.25 -7.36
C LEU A 272 15.47 12.08 -8.21
N VAL A 273 15.74 12.12 -9.51
CA VAL A 273 15.63 10.96 -10.40
C VAL A 273 17.04 10.58 -10.81
N VAL A 274 17.44 9.33 -10.58
CA VAL A 274 18.80 8.87 -10.81
C VAL A 274 18.81 7.57 -11.62
N ALA A 275 19.84 7.38 -12.44
CA ALA A 275 20.08 6.15 -13.18
C ALA A 275 21.50 5.66 -12.88
N LEU A 276 21.64 4.40 -12.46
CA LEU A 276 22.92 3.75 -12.19
C LEU A 276 23.25 2.80 -13.35
N ALA A 277 24.41 2.96 -13.97
CA ALA A 277 24.78 2.29 -15.22
C ALA A 277 23.69 2.47 -16.30
N ASP A 278 23.18 1.35 -16.82
CA ASP A 278 22.13 1.28 -17.83
C ASP A 278 20.75 0.93 -17.23
N ALA A 279 20.62 0.94 -15.90
CA ALA A 279 19.34 0.70 -15.25
C ALA A 279 18.34 1.83 -15.52
N GLU A 280 17.05 1.49 -15.50
CA GLU A 280 15.97 2.46 -15.63
C GLU A 280 16.05 3.56 -14.55
N PRO A 281 15.82 4.84 -14.91
CA PRO A 281 15.83 5.92 -13.95
C PRO A 281 14.79 5.71 -12.85
N ARG A 282 15.21 5.90 -11.59
CA ARG A 282 14.35 5.72 -10.42
C ARG A 282 14.30 6.96 -9.53
N PRO A 283 13.17 7.23 -8.87
CA PRO A 283 13.08 8.31 -7.89
C PRO A 283 13.84 7.91 -6.62
N VAL A 284 14.57 8.87 -6.06
CA VAL A 284 15.20 8.79 -4.74
C VAL A 284 14.75 9.98 -3.91
N VAL A 285 14.37 9.73 -2.66
CA VAL A 285 14.01 10.79 -1.71
C VAL A 285 15.21 11.13 -0.85
N VAL A 286 15.72 12.34 -1.02
CA VAL A 286 16.73 12.92 -0.14
C VAL A 286 16.02 13.45 1.09
N THR A 287 16.42 12.94 2.26
CA THR A 287 15.91 13.40 3.56
C THR A 287 16.99 14.27 4.21
N PRO A 288 16.82 15.60 4.26
CA PRO A 288 17.81 16.46 4.88
C PRO A 288 17.93 16.20 6.38
N GLY A 289 19.12 16.48 6.92
CA GLY A 289 19.34 16.47 8.36
C GLY A 289 18.45 17.50 9.08
N PRO A 290 18.25 17.36 10.40
CA PRO A 290 17.29 18.16 11.17
C PRO A 290 17.46 19.69 11.00
N GLU A 291 18.70 20.17 10.88
CA GLU A 291 18.99 21.60 10.71
C GLU A 291 18.54 22.12 9.35
N VAL A 292 18.99 21.48 8.26
CA VAL A 292 18.57 21.83 6.90
C VAL A 292 17.05 21.74 6.75
N ARG A 293 16.46 20.70 7.31
CA ARG A 293 15.00 20.51 7.32
C ARG A 293 14.28 21.66 8.02
N ARG A 294 14.73 22.07 9.22
CA ARG A 294 14.15 23.21 9.94
C ARG A 294 14.27 24.50 9.13
N ARG A 295 15.42 24.76 8.50
CA ARG A 295 15.59 25.97 7.69
C ARG A 295 14.63 25.99 6.50
N LEU A 296 14.47 24.87 5.80
CA LEU A 296 13.48 24.72 4.72
C LEU A 296 12.09 25.05 5.25
N GLU A 297 11.62 24.34 6.28
CA GLU A 297 10.28 24.55 6.85
C GLU A 297 10.04 26.01 7.29
N ALA A 298 11.00 26.64 7.98
CA ALA A 298 10.92 28.04 8.40
C ALA A 298 10.85 29.00 7.20
N PHE A 299 11.71 28.80 6.19
CA PHE A 299 11.78 29.65 5.01
C PHE A 299 10.46 29.70 4.23
N ALA A 300 9.80 28.54 4.08
CA ALA A 300 8.50 28.46 3.42
C ALA A 300 7.46 29.32 4.14
N VAL A 301 7.39 29.22 5.48
CA VAL A 301 6.43 29.99 6.29
C VAL A 301 6.75 31.50 6.25
N GLU A 302 8.01 31.87 6.41
CA GLU A 302 8.48 33.26 6.38
C GLU A 302 8.14 33.93 5.05
N THR A 303 8.53 33.31 3.94
CA THR A 303 8.33 33.84 2.58
C THR A 303 6.85 33.96 2.24
N CYS A 304 6.05 32.95 2.58
CA CYS A 304 4.62 32.96 2.30
C CYS A 304 3.85 34.03 3.10
N ARG A 305 4.27 34.34 4.33
CA ARG A 305 3.68 35.44 5.12
C ARG A 305 4.09 36.81 4.58
N ALA A 306 5.37 36.98 4.24
CA ALA A 306 5.85 38.24 3.69
C ALA A 306 5.20 38.60 2.34
N GLY A 307 4.75 37.60 1.56
CA GLY A 307 4.03 37.84 0.31
C GLY A 307 2.54 38.15 0.45
N THR A 308 1.98 38.10 1.67
CA THR A 308 0.57 38.46 1.94
C THR A 308 0.36 39.86 2.50
N ASP A 309 1.45 40.54 2.88
CA ASP A 309 1.47 41.92 3.34
C ASP A 309 1.76 42.89 2.17
#